data_AF-A0A955PG22-F1
#
_entry.id   AF-A0A955PG22-F1
#
_cell.length_a   1.000
_cell.length_b   1.000
_cell.length_c   1.000
_cell.angle_alpha   90.00
_cell.angle_beta   90.00
_cell.angle_gamma   90.00
#
_symmetry.space_group_name_H-M   'P 1'
#
loop_
_entity.id
_entity.type
_entity.pdbx_description
1 polymer ?
#
loop_
_entity_poly.entity_id
_entity_poly.type
_entity_poly.pdbx_seq_one_letter_code
_entity_poly.pdbx_strand_id
1 'polypeptide(L)'
;MIQERLEEEGEPLFKGGSAFSNIYTGGADEPHYCASRMGVSQFLDPRSLWKLPVWLLFNAYSLLRCLILLAIEFPLAVFDFFRGAVSGFSLWSELKFVPVRVAICILYRELIAIGAGMDATRGLPIIQANFLGYDEQAHRRGPDSKFARWTLRGIDNAIARIAREADRSPNRDYRLWLYSDHGQEHTTPYPHIAGKTIQESVAEVFEEVFDRERVHISEHRGIQTHRGSFLGSRWVDRLLRNGLNGEEPEENRMTVRAMGPVGHVYLNREFDESDLENFAIRLVQEVSVPTVYFKTGDGKVRAVTSESSYLLPDQIERFLGPDACFVDS
;
A
#
# COMPACT_ATOMS: atom_id res chain seq x y z
N MET A 1 -10.47 -10.60 11.50
CA MET A 1 -11.50 -10.89 10.48
C MET A 1 -10.99 -11.57 9.20
N ILE A 2 -9.86 -11.17 8.56
CA ILE A 2 -9.24 -12.00 7.49
C ILE A 2 -8.12 -12.88 8.04
N GLN A 3 -7.17 -12.29 8.77
CA GLN A 3 -6.04 -13.04 9.33
C GLN A 3 -6.49 -14.18 10.27
N GLU A 4 -7.44 -13.92 11.18
CA GLU A 4 -7.98 -14.95 12.09
C GLU A 4 -8.57 -16.15 11.33
N ARG A 5 -9.27 -15.91 10.22
CA ARG A 5 -9.81 -16.98 9.37
C ARG A 5 -8.69 -17.79 8.72
N LEU A 6 -7.67 -17.10 8.20
CA LEU A 6 -6.50 -17.76 7.59
C LEU A 6 -5.66 -18.54 8.60
N GLU A 7 -5.61 -18.11 9.86
CA GLU A 7 -4.93 -18.82 10.95
C GLU A 7 -5.58 -20.19 11.26
N GLU A 8 -6.87 -20.38 10.93
CA GLU A 8 -7.59 -21.65 11.09
C GLU A 8 -7.40 -22.61 9.90
N GLU A 9 -6.98 -22.11 8.74
CA GLU A 9 -6.98 -22.87 7.47
C GLU A 9 -5.62 -23.50 7.12
N GLY A 10 -4.51 -23.17 7.82
CA GLY A 10 -3.19 -23.71 7.47
C GLY A 10 -2.07 -23.44 8.47
N GLU A 11 -0.87 -23.97 8.15
CA GLU A 11 0.32 -23.71 8.96
C GLU A 11 0.86 -22.28 8.76
N PRO A 12 1.29 -21.59 9.84
CA PRO A 12 1.88 -20.26 9.75
C PRO A 12 3.14 -20.21 8.88
N LEU A 13 3.18 -19.26 7.93
CA LEU A 13 4.31 -19.06 7.03
C LEU A 13 5.61 -18.68 7.78
N PHE A 14 5.48 -17.93 8.87
CA PHE A 14 6.60 -17.43 9.66
C PHE A 14 6.71 -18.05 11.06
N LYS A 15 6.21 -19.29 11.23
CA LYS A 15 6.19 -20.03 12.51
C LYS A 15 7.56 -20.01 13.20
N GLY A 16 7.62 -19.61 14.47
CA GLY A 16 8.88 -19.53 15.23
C GLY A 16 9.79 -18.35 14.83
N GLY A 17 9.41 -17.56 13.84
CA GLY A 17 10.17 -16.43 13.31
C GLY A 17 9.59 -15.07 13.67
N SER A 18 10.09 -14.04 12.98
CA SER A 18 9.65 -12.65 13.15
C SER A 18 9.18 -12.00 11.85
N ALA A 19 8.29 -11.02 11.98
CA ALA A 19 7.72 -10.27 10.86
C ALA A 19 7.67 -8.78 11.18
N PHE A 20 8.25 -7.96 10.31
CA PHE A 20 8.36 -6.51 10.49
C PHE A 20 7.58 -5.75 9.41
N SER A 21 6.66 -4.89 9.84
CA SER A 21 5.97 -3.90 8.98
C SER A 21 5.17 -4.50 7.80
N ASN A 22 4.68 -5.73 7.95
CA ASN A 22 3.78 -6.37 6.99
C ASN A 22 2.33 -5.91 7.20
N ILE A 23 1.47 -6.19 6.22
CA ILE A 23 0.01 -6.07 6.41
C ILE A 23 -0.48 -7.13 7.40
N TYR A 24 -0.07 -8.39 7.20
CA TYR A 24 -0.38 -9.53 8.04
C TYR A 24 0.86 -10.07 8.74
N THR A 25 0.69 -10.68 9.91
CA THR A 25 1.85 -11.23 10.65
C THR A 25 2.39 -12.51 10.05
N GLY A 26 1.67 -13.17 9.14
CA GLY A 26 2.03 -14.49 8.60
C GLY A 26 2.15 -15.56 9.69
N GLY A 27 1.49 -15.34 10.83
CA GLY A 27 1.58 -16.15 12.04
C GLY A 27 2.98 -16.25 12.65
N ALA A 28 3.81 -15.21 12.48
CA ALA A 28 5.07 -15.05 13.21
C ALA A 28 4.86 -15.03 14.73
N ASP A 29 5.78 -15.64 15.47
CA ASP A 29 5.80 -15.65 16.94
C ASP A 29 6.17 -14.25 17.47
N GLU A 30 7.02 -13.52 16.73
CA GLU A 30 7.46 -12.16 17.05
C GLU A 30 7.05 -11.15 15.96
N PRO A 31 5.77 -10.73 15.91
CA PRO A 31 5.31 -9.74 14.95
C PRO A 31 5.54 -8.31 15.48
N HIS A 32 6.22 -7.50 14.68
CA HIS A 32 6.54 -6.11 14.97
C HIS A 32 5.92 -5.19 13.92
N TYR A 33 5.14 -4.22 14.38
CA TYR A 33 4.61 -3.14 13.53
C TYR A 33 3.72 -3.62 12.36
N CYS A 34 3.12 -4.80 12.47
CA CYS A 34 2.25 -5.36 11.43
C CYS A 34 0.82 -4.82 11.55
N ALA A 35 0.25 -4.30 10.45
CA ALA A 35 -1.03 -3.57 10.46
C ALA A 35 -2.18 -4.34 11.12
N SER A 36 -2.22 -5.67 10.97
CA SER A 36 -3.26 -6.54 11.53
C SER A 36 -3.23 -6.73 13.05
N ARG A 37 -2.11 -6.47 13.73
CA ARG A 37 -1.94 -6.66 15.20
C ARG A 37 -1.50 -5.40 15.95
N MET A 38 -1.59 -4.22 15.35
CA MET A 38 -1.09 -3.00 15.98
C MET A 38 -1.91 -2.58 17.22
N GLY A 39 -1.23 -2.60 18.37
CA GLY A 39 -1.62 -1.95 19.60
C GLY A 39 -0.39 -1.32 20.27
N VAL A 40 -0.56 -0.15 20.88
CA VAL A 40 0.49 0.59 21.63
C VAL A 40 1.13 -0.26 22.75
N SER A 41 0.53 -1.39 23.10
CA SER A 41 1.02 -2.38 24.07
C SER A 41 2.33 -3.07 23.68
N GLN A 42 2.76 -3.05 22.42
CA GLN A 42 4.07 -3.61 22.02
C GLN A 42 5.26 -2.72 22.43
N PHE A 43 5.05 -1.42 22.62
CA PHE A 43 6.09 -0.47 23.02
C PHE A 43 6.16 -0.22 24.53
N LEU A 44 5.09 -0.56 25.26
CA LEU A 44 4.91 -0.19 26.66
C LEU A 44 4.54 -1.41 27.50
N ASP A 45 5.41 -2.43 27.52
CA ASP A 45 5.43 -3.36 28.66
C ASP A 45 6.17 -2.69 29.82
N PRO A 46 5.50 -2.34 30.94
CA PRO A 46 6.11 -1.70 32.09
C PRO A 46 7.30 -2.49 32.67
N ARG A 47 7.36 -3.80 32.43
CA ARG A 47 8.45 -4.69 32.88
C ARG A 47 9.71 -4.60 32.02
N SER A 48 9.64 -3.96 30.85
CA SER A 48 10.78 -3.79 29.94
C SER A 48 11.43 -2.39 30.03
N LEU A 49 10.77 -1.44 30.70
CA LEU A 49 11.23 -0.04 30.78
C LEU A 49 12.60 0.10 31.47
N TRP A 50 12.96 -0.79 32.39
CA TRP A 50 14.30 -0.79 32.99
C TRP A 50 15.40 -1.27 32.02
N LYS A 51 15.03 -1.99 30.94
CA LYS A 51 15.96 -2.42 29.89
C LYS A 51 16.21 -1.33 28.84
N LEU A 52 15.40 -0.25 28.82
CA LEU A 52 15.57 0.90 27.93
C LEU A 52 17.00 1.47 27.97
N PRO A 53 17.62 1.81 29.12
CA PRO A 53 18.98 2.36 29.12
C PRO A 53 20.01 1.42 28.51
N VAL A 54 19.89 0.11 28.73
CA VAL A 54 20.77 -0.90 28.11
C VAL A 54 20.54 -0.97 26.61
N TRP A 55 19.27 -1.05 26.18
CA TRP A 55 18.91 -1.04 24.76
C TRP A 55 19.39 0.24 24.06
N LEU A 56 19.21 1.41 24.68
CA LEU A 56 19.66 2.71 24.19
C LEU A 56 21.18 2.75 24.08
N LEU A 57 21.91 2.15 25.01
CA LEU A 57 23.38 2.12 25.01
C LEU A 57 23.92 1.20 23.91
N PHE A 58 23.38 -0.01 23.76
CA PHE A 58 23.77 -0.92 22.68
C PHE A 58 23.34 -0.44 21.29
N ASN A 59 22.32 0.41 21.21
CA ASN A 59 21.84 1.01 19.96
C ASN A 59 22.23 2.49 19.83
N ALA A 60 23.18 2.99 20.62
CA ALA A 60 23.53 4.42 20.66
C ALA A 60 23.97 4.96 19.29
N TYR A 61 24.72 4.16 18.52
CA TYR A 61 25.10 4.50 17.15
C TYR A 61 23.88 4.63 16.23
N SER A 62 22.97 3.67 16.30
CA SER A 62 21.74 3.68 15.50
C SER A 62 20.82 4.84 15.88
N LEU A 63 20.73 5.18 17.17
CA LEU A 63 19.98 6.32 17.67
C LEU A 63 20.60 7.65 17.23
N LEU A 64 21.92 7.80 17.34
CA LEU A 64 22.63 8.97 16.84
C LEU A 64 22.44 9.13 15.34
N ARG A 65 22.56 8.03 14.58
CA ARG A 65 22.29 8.00 13.14
C ARG A 65 20.86 8.40 12.84
N CYS A 66 19.88 7.87 13.57
CA CYS A 66 18.49 8.26 13.42
C CYS A 66 18.32 9.76 13.70
N LEU A 67 18.87 10.28 14.80
CA LEU A 67 18.82 11.71 15.14
C LEU A 67 19.46 12.60 14.05
N ILE A 68 20.60 12.21 13.49
CA ILE A 68 21.26 12.93 12.39
C ILE A 68 20.38 12.90 11.14
N LEU A 69 19.84 11.74 10.77
CA LEU A 69 18.95 11.61 9.60
C LEU A 69 17.68 12.43 9.78
N LEU A 70 17.08 12.42 10.98
CA LEU A 70 15.94 13.25 11.34
C LEU A 70 16.29 14.75 11.22
N ALA A 71 17.46 15.15 11.72
CA ALA A 71 17.93 16.54 11.65
C ALA A 71 18.24 17.02 10.23
N ILE A 72 18.62 16.12 9.31
CA ILE A 72 18.82 16.43 7.88
C ILE A 72 17.49 16.46 7.12
N GLU A 73 16.62 15.49 7.38
CA GLU A 73 15.37 15.32 6.64
C GLU A 73 14.29 16.31 7.04
N PHE A 74 14.30 16.78 8.30
CA PHE A 74 13.34 17.78 8.75
C PHE A 74 13.47 19.11 7.97
N PRO A 75 14.66 19.73 7.83
CA PRO A 75 14.87 20.89 6.96
C PRO A 75 14.51 20.64 5.49
N LEU A 76 14.85 19.46 4.95
CA LEU A 76 14.49 19.10 3.57
C LEU A 76 12.98 19.03 3.38
N ALA A 77 12.27 18.41 4.31
CA ALA A 77 10.82 18.30 4.30
C ALA A 77 10.13 19.68 4.46
N VAL A 78 10.70 20.58 5.26
CA VAL A 78 10.23 21.97 5.38
C VAL A 78 10.49 22.76 4.09
N PHE A 79 11.67 22.64 3.48
CA PHE A 79 11.96 23.28 2.20
C PHE A 79 11.02 22.77 1.10
N ASP A 80 10.74 21.47 1.08
CA ASP A 80 9.81 20.85 0.15
C ASP A 80 8.37 21.31 0.35
N PHE A 81 7.96 21.56 1.59
CA PHE A 81 6.65 22.15 1.89
C PHE A 81 6.52 23.54 1.25
N PHE A 82 7.57 24.36 1.34
CA PHE A 82 7.55 25.67 0.67
C PHE A 82 7.56 25.54 -0.86
N ARG A 83 8.32 24.59 -1.42
CA ARG A 83 8.35 24.34 -2.86
C ARG A 83 7.03 23.76 -3.40
N GLY A 84 6.40 22.86 -2.66
CA GLY A 84 5.13 22.23 -3.01
C GLY A 84 3.95 23.19 -2.88
N ALA A 85 3.97 24.08 -1.87
CA ALA A 85 3.07 25.23 -1.78
C ALA A 85 3.11 26.12 -3.03
N VAL A 86 4.30 26.37 -3.57
CA VAL A 86 4.48 27.15 -4.82
C VAL A 86 4.03 26.35 -6.07
N SER A 87 4.03 25.02 -6.00
CA SER A 87 3.68 24.13 -7.11
C SER A 87 2.19 23.74 -7.13
N GLY A 88 1.34 24.38 -6.32
CA GLY A 88 -0.11 24.18 -6.31
C GLY A 88 -0.62 22.98 -5.49
N PHE A 89 0.24 22.34 -4.68
CA PHE A 89 -0.22 21.31 -3.74
C PHE A 89 -0.90 21.94 -2.52
N SER A 90 -1.90 21.27 -1.96
CA SER A 90 -2.60 21.80 -0.79
C SER A 90 -1.69 21.83 0.45
N LEU A 91 -1.49 23.02 1.03
CA LEU A 91 -0.65 23.27 2.20
C LEU A 91 -0.91 22.28 3.35
N TRP A 92 -2.18 21.98 3.64
CA TRP A 92 -2.56 21.06 4.70
C TRP A 92 -2.15 19.61 4.45
N SER A 93 -2.10 19.18 3.18
CA SER A 93 -1.62 17.85 2.82
C SER A 93 -0.11 17.73 2.97
N GLU A 94 0.64 18.82 2.73
CA GLU A 94 2.10 18.85 2.85
C GLU A 94 2.54 18.92 4.31
N LEU A 95 1.86 19.72 5.14
CA LEU A 95 2.16 19.81 6.57
C LEU A 95 1.96 18.47 7.30
N LYS A 96 0.88 17.74 6.97
CA LYS A 96 0.61 16.40 7.52
C LYS A 96 1.58 15.33 7.04
N PHE A 97 2.25 15.55 5.91
CA PHE A 97 3.18 14.57 5.33
C PHE A 97 4.54 14.57 6.02
N VAL A 98 4.99 15.71 6.54
CA VAL A 98 6.30 15.83 7.18
C VAL A 98 6.46 14.83 8.34
N PRO A 99 5.54 14.71 9.30
CA PRO A 99 5.66 13.74 10.39
C PRO A 99 5.60 12.28 9.91
N VAL A 100 4.73 11.97 8.95
CA VAL A 100 4.57 10.61 8.39
C VAL A 100 5.84 10.19 7.65
N ARG A 101 6.42 11.09 6.85
CA ARG A 101 7.69 10.89 6.14
C ARG A 101 8.81 10.55 7.11
N VAL A 102 8.96 11.37 8.14
CA VAL A 102 10.01 11.25 9.15
C VAL A 102 9.87 9.94 9.93
N ALA A 103 8.64 9.58 10.32
CA ALA A 103 8.39 8.34 11.04
C ALA A 103 8.56 7.09 10.15
N ILE A 104 7.90 7.02 9.00
CA ILE A 104 7.89 5.80 8.15
C ILE A 104 9.23 5.62 7.41
N CYS A 105 9.76 6.66 6.78
CA CYS A 105 10.92 6.51 5.89
C CYS A 105 12.25 6.41 6.64
N ILE A 106 12.33 6.91 7.88
CA ILE A 106 13.58 6.99 8.65
C ILE A 106 13.47 6.14 9.90
N LEU A 107 12.55 6.47 10.81
CA LEU A 107 12.47 5.80 12.10
C LEU A 107 12.10 4.32 11.94
N TYR A 108 11.00 4.01 11.24
CA TYR A 108 10.57 2.63 11.01
C TYR A 108 11.64 1.83 10.28
N ARG A 109 12.23 2.38 9.21
CA ARG A 109 13.33 1.70 8.50
C ARG A 109 14.49 1.32 9.43
N GLU A 110 14.91 2.23 10.29
CA GLU A 110 16.00 1.97 11.24
C GLU A 110 15.59 0.95 12.31
N LEU A 111 14.37 1.04 12.85
CA LEU A 111 13.84 0.07 13.82
C LEU A 111 13.75 -1.34 13.24
N ILE A 112 13.26 -1.46 12.00
CA ILE A 112 13.18 -2.74 11.28
C ILE A 112 14.58 -3.30 11.07
N ALA A 113 15.55 -2.49 10.63
CA ALA A 113 16.92 -2.95 10.42
C ALA A 113 17.60 -3.42 11.70
N ILE A 114 17.38 -2.72 12.82
CA ILE A 114 17.90 -3.12 14.13
C ILE A 114 17.24 -4.43 14.58
N GLY A 115 15.90 -4.50 14.54
CA GLY A 115 15.15 -5.67 14.99
C GLY A 115 15.50 -6.92 14.19
N ALA A 116 15.50 -6.82 12.86
CA ALA A 116 15.87 -7.93 11.99
C ALA A 116 17.33 -8.38 12.19
N GLY A 117 18.26 -7.45 12.41
CA GLY A 117 19.65 -7.80 12.72
C GLY A 117 19.81 -8.51 14.09
N MET A 118 19.06 -8.06 15.10
CA MET A 118 19.03 -8.73 16.41
C MET A 118 18.44 -10.14 16.31
N ASP A 119 17.35 -10.31 15.56
CA ASP A 119 16.72 -11.61 15.35
C ASP A 119 17.61 -12.56 14.55
N ALA A 120 18.36 -12.03 13.58
CA ALA A 120 19.35 -12.80 12.84
C ALA A 120 20.47 -13.28 13.78
N THR A 121 20.97 -12.40 14.66
CA THR A 121 21.96 -12.77 15.69
C THR A 121 21.41 -13.82 16.67
N ARG A 122 20.12 -13.73 17.02
CA ARG A 122 19.42 -14.72 17.87
C ARG A 122 19.22 -16.07 17.17
N GLY A 123 19.32 -16.12 15.83
CA GLY A 123 19.19 -17.36 15.06
C GLY A 123 17.74 -17.78 14.78
N LEU A 124 16.78 -16.84 14.78
CA LEU A 124 15.38 -17.15 14.45
C LEU A 124 15.27 -17.84 13.07
N PRO A 125 14.40 -18.85 12.91
CA PRO A 125 14.33 -19.65 11.69
C PRO A 125 13.99 -18.87 10.43
N ILE A 126 13.16 -17.84 10.54
CA ILE A 126 12.71 -16.98 9.43
C ILE A 126 12.48 -15.55 9.93
N ILE A 127 12.91 -14.57 9.14
CA ILE A 127 12.81 -13.14 9.48
C ILE A 127 12.29 -12.42 8.23
N GLN A 128 11.07 -11.92 8.30
CA GLN A 128 10.44 -11.16 7.22
C GLN A 128 10.51 -9.67 7.54
N ALA A 129 11.08 -8.86 6.63
CA ALA A 129 11.15 -7.41 6.81
C ALA A 129 10.62 -6.67 5.58
N ASN A 130 9.62 -5.81 5.79
CA ASN A 130 9.01 -5.01 4.74
C ASN A 130 9.36 -3.52 4.88
N PHE A 131 9.86 -2.90 3.81
CA PHE A 131 10.30 -1.51 3.78
C PHE A 131 9.40 -0.63 2.90
N LEU A 132 8.38 -0.02 3.53
CA LEU A 132 7.35 0.80 2.85
C LEU A 132 7.83 2.17 2.35
N GLY A 133 9.04 2.59 2.74
CA GLY A 133 9.48 3.98 2.56
C GLY A 133 9.54 4.45 1.10
N TYR A 134 9.94 3.56 0.16
CA TYR A 134 10.01 3.94 -1.25
C TYR A 134 8.63 4.18 -1.83
N ASP A 135 7.72 3.23 -1.60
CA ASP A 135 6.33 3.26 -2.07
C ASP A 135 5.62 4.56 -1.64
N GLU A 136 5.74 4.93 -0.36
CA GLU A 136 5.18 6.18 0.18
C GLU A 136 5.67 7.44 -0.56
N GLN A 137 6.96 7.49 -0.89
CA GLN A 137 7.54 8.66 -1.57
C GLN A 137 7.22 8.66 -3.07
N ALA A 138 7.29 7.50 -3.71
CA ALA A 138 6.99 7.32 -5.12
C ALA A 138 5.54 7.70 -5.42
N HIS A 139 4.58 7.28 -4.58
CA HIS A 139 3.17 7.63 -4.73
C HIS A 139 2.90 9.14 -4.70
N ARG A 140 3.71 9.90 -3.95
CA ARG A 140 3.45 11.34 -3.77
C ARG A 140 4.22 12.23 -4.73
N ARG A 141 5.48 11.88 -5.01
CA ARG A 141 6.41 12.74 -5.77
C ARG A 141 6.85 12.11 -7.09
N GLY A 142 6.40 10.90 -7.38
CA GLY A 142 6.77 10.11 -8.54
C GLY A 142 7.99 9.21 -8.27
N PRO A 143 8.08 8.07 -8.97
CA PRO A 143 9.14 7.07 -8.77
C PRO A 143 10.55 7.60 -9.05
N ASP A 144 10.68 8.55 -9.99
CA ASP A 144 11.96 9.16 -10.37
C ASP A 144 12.39 10.34 -9.51
N SER A 145 11.57 10.74 -8.54
CA SER A 145 11.89 11.86 -7.69
C SER A 145 13.19 11.62 -6.91
N LYS A 146 13.95 12.70 -6.68
CA LYS A 146 15.17 12.65 -5.85
C LYS A 146 14.87 12.06 -4.47
N PHE A 147 13.66 12.28 -3.94
CA PHE A 147 13.23 11.74 -2.65
C PHE A 147 13.00 10.24 -2.68
N ALA A 148 12.24 9.74 -3.64
CA ALA A 148 12.02 8.30 -3.76
C ALA A 148 13.36 7.56 -3.94
N ARG A 149 14.26 8.09 -4.79
CA ARG A 149 15.61 7.54 -4.99
C ARG A 149 16.52 7.65 -3.75
N TRP A 150 16.41 8.73 -2.98
CA TRP A 150 17.13 8.86 -1.72
C TRP A 150 16.65 7.85 -0.68
N THR A 151 15.34 7.65 -0.57
CA THR A 151 14.78 6.63 0.34
C THR A 151 15.20 5.22 -0.06
N LEU A 152 15.27 4.89 -1.36
CA LEU A 152 15.85 3.62 -1.84
C LEU A 152 17.28 3.41 -1.38
N ARG A 153 18.15 4.42 -1.49
CA ARG A 153 19.54 4.33 -0.96
C ARG A 153 19.54 4.06 0.54
N GLY A 154 18.60 4.63 1.28
CA GLY A 154 18.47 4.36 2.70
C GLY A 154 18.02 2.92 3.00
N ILE A 155 17.11 2.36 2.19
CA ILE A 155 16.67 0.97 2.27
C ILE A 155 17.81 0.02 1.93
N ASP A 156 18.56 0.30 0.85
CA ASP A 156 19.76 -0.46 0.45
C ASP A 156 20.78 -0.56 1.60
N ASN A 157 21.09 0.58 2.25
CA ASN A 157 21.96 0.59 3.43
C ASN A 157 21.41 -0.21 4.62
N ALA A 158 20.09 -0.25 4.80
CA ALA A 158 19.44 -1.04 5.84
C ALA A 158 19.55 -2.55 5.55
N ILE A 159 19.29 -2.95 4.30
CA ILE A 159 19.46 -4.33 3.82
C ILE A 159 20.92 -4.77 3.99
N ALA A 160 21.89 -3.95 3.58
CA ALA A 160 23.31 -4.25 3.73
C ALA A 160 23.75 -4.39 5.20
N ARG A 161 23.04 -3.78 6.15
CA ARG A 161 23.27 -4.01 7.59
C ARG A 161 22.69 -5.35 8.04
N ILE A 162 21.43 -5.62 7.69
CA ILE A 162 20.78 -6.90 8.04
C ILE A 162 21.59 -8.06 7.48
N ALA A 163 22.01 -7.98 6.21
CA ALA A 163 22.83 -9.00 5.56
C ALA A 163 24.12 -9.27 6.33
N ARG A 164 24.84 -8.22 6.74
CA ARG A 164 26.08 -8.38 7.53
C ARG A 164 25.86 -9.02 8.89
N GLU A 165 24.76 -8.71 9.58
CA GLU A 165 24.43 -9.36 10.86
C GLU A 165 24.00 -10.81 10.65
N ALA A 166 23.27 -11.10 9.58
CA ALA A 166 22.86 -12.45 9.21
C ALA A 166 24.06 -13.33 8.84
N ASP A 167 24.99 -12.84 8.02
CA ASP A 167 26.24 -13.52 7.65
C ASP A 167 27.14 -13.82 8.86
N ARG A 168 27.06 -12.96 9.88
CA ARG A 168 27.85 -13.08 11.12
C ARG A 168 27.10 -13.82 12.23
N SER A 169 25.88 -14.31 11.96
CA SER A 169 25.08 -14.96 12.97
C SER A 169 25.80 -16.23 13.46
N PRO A 170 26.02 -16.37 14.78
CA PRO A 170 26.66 -17.57 15.32
C PRO A 170 25.69 -18.77 15.36
N ASN A 171 24.39 -18.52 15.26
CA ASN A 171 23.35 -19.49 15.57
C ASN A 171 22.65 -20.06 14.33
N ARG A 172 22.81 -19.42 13.16
CA ARG A 172 22.14 -19.85 11.92
C ARG A 172 22.83 -19.26 10.68
N ASP A 173 22.99 -20.09 9.66
CA ASP A 173 23.38 -19.65 8.32
C ASP A 173 22.12 -19.21 7.54
N TYR A 174 22.08 -17.96 7.10
CA TYR A 174 20.91 -17.36 6.46
C TYR A 174 21.10 -17.22 4.95
N ARG A 175 20.00 -17.40 4.21
CA ARG A 175 19.91 -16.97 2.82
C ARG A 175 19.04 -15.73 2.74
N LEU A 176 19.56 -14.66 2.13
CA LEU A 176 18.82 -13.42 1.93
C LEU A 176 18.01 -13.47 0.64
N TRP A 177 16.70 -13.23 0.75
CA TRP A 177 15.78 -13.15 -0.39
C TRP A 177 15.27 -11.72 -0.47
N LEU A 178 15.48 -11.08 -1.62
CA LEU A 178 15.04 -9.72 -1.88
C LEU A 178 14.03 -9.74 -3.03
N TYR A 179 12.86 -9.19 -2.78
CA TYR A 179 11.79 -9.13 -3.77
C TYR A 179 10.96 -7.85 -3.55
N SER A 180 10.23 -7.46 -4.59
CA SER A 180 9.21 -6.41 -4.54
C SER A 180 7.88 -7.06 -4.91
N ASP A 181 6.81 -6.63 -4.27
CA ASP A 181 5.45 -7.06 -4.62
C ASP A 181 4.98 -6.41 -5.92
N HIS A 182 5.41 -5.18 -6.20
CA HIS A 182 5.15 -4.48 -7.45
C HIS A 182 6.21 -3.44 -7.81
N GLY A 183 6.10 -2.90 -9.03
CA GLY A 183 6.83 -1.72 -9.50
C GLY A 183 6.07 -0.41 -9.26
N GLN A 184 6.60 0.70 -9.78
CA GLN A 184 5.98 2.01 -9.77
C GLN A 184 6.19 2.68 -11.14
N GLU A 185 5.19 3.41 -11.62
CA GLU A 185 5.19 4.07 -12.93
C GLU A 185 4.88 5.56 -12.77
N HIS A 186 5.43 6.41 -13.64
CA HIS A 186 5.08 7.82 -13.62
C HIS A 186 3.70 8.03 -14.26
N THR A 187 2.75 8.57 -13.49
CA THR A 187 1.37 8.75 -13.97
C THR A 187 0.86 10.15 -13.72
N THR A 188 0.02 10.64 -14.62
CA THR A 188 -0.79 11.83 -14.39
C THR A 188 -2.07 11.45 -13.65
N PRO A 189 -2.42 12.10 -12.51
CA PRO A 189 -3.66 11.82 -11.80
C PRO A 189 -4.89 12.04 -12.69
N TYR A 190 -5.85 11.12 -12.64
CA TYR A 190 -7.06 11.17 -13.46
C TYR A 190 -7.80 12.53 -13.40
N PRO A 191 -8.00 13.17 -12.22
CA PRO A 191 -8.69 14.46 -12.15
C PRO A 191 -7.97 15.61 -12.87
N HIS A 192 -6.65 15.49 -13.10
CA HIS A 192 -5.91 16.50 -13.86
C HIS A 192 -6.20 16.40 -15.37
N ILE A 193 -6.63 15.23 -15.84
CA ILE A 193 -7.00 14.97 -17.24
C ILE A 193 -8.50 15.23 -17.42
N ALA A 194 -9.34 14.66 -16.57
CA ALA A 194 -10.80 14.68 -16.72
C ALA A 194 -11.50 15.88 -16.05
N GLY A 195 -10.82 16.63 -15.18
CA GLY A 195 -11.39 17.76 -14.44
C GLY A 195 -12.31 17.37 -13.27
N LYS A 196 -12.52 16.07 -13.04
CA LYS A 196 -13.37 15.48 -11.99
C LYS A 196 -12.81 14.13 -11.55
N THR A 197 -13.33 13.57 -10.47
CA THR A 197 -12.89 12.26 -9.98
C THR A 197 -13.34 11.12 -10.90
N ILE A 198 -12.63 9.99 -10.85
CA ILE A 198 -13.04 8.80 -11.60
C ILE A 198 -14.39 8.29 -11.11
N GLN A 199 -14.68 8.44 -9.81
CA GLN A 199 -15.95 8.04 -9.23
C GLN A 199 -17.12 8.87 -9.76
N GLU A 200 -16.97 10.19 -9.87
CA GLU A 200 -17.98 11.06 -10.49
C GLU A 200 -18.18 10.70 -11.97
N SER A 201 -17.08 10.49 -12.70
CA SER A 201 -17.15 10.17 -14.13
C SER A 201 -17.82 8.82 -14.39
N VAL A 202 -17.52 7.80 -13.58
CA VAL A 202 -18.21 6.51 -13.62
C VAL A 202 -19.68 6.69 -13.24
N ALA A 203 -19.99 7.46 -12.19
CA ALA A 203 -21.37 7.71 -11.78
C ALA A 203 -22.23 8.24 -12.94
N GLU A 204 -21.72 9.21 -13.70
CA GLU A 204 -22.41 9.81 -14.85
C GLU A 204 -22.78 8.79 -15.94
N VAL A 205 -21.94 7.78 -16.21
CA VAL A 205 -22.27 6.74 -17.19
C VAL A 205 -23.48 5.91 -16.75
N PHE A 206 -23.65 5.73 -15.44
CA PHE A 206 -24.70 4.90 -14.87
C PHE A 206 -25.94 5.68 -14.41
N GLU A 207 -25.99 7.01 -14.58
CA GLU A 207 -27.11 7.87 -14.13
C GLU A 207 -28.46 7.53 -14.78
N GLU A 208 -28.45 7.02 -16.01
CA GLU A 208 -29.69 6.63 -16.72
C GLU A 208 -30.34 5.37 -16.12
N VAL A 209 -29.58 4.61 -15.32
CA VAL A 209 -29.92 3.28 -14.84
C VAL A 209 -30.05 3.24 -13.32
N PHE A 210 -29.25 4.06 -12.63
CA PHE A 210 -29.30 4.25 -11.18
C PHE A 210 -29.63 5.72 -10.88
N ASP A 211 -30.68 5.96 -10.08
CA ASP A 211 -30.98 7.32 -9.58
C ASP A 211 -29.73 7.94 -8.94
N ARG A 212 -29.42 9.20 -9.26
CA ARG A 212 -28.24 9.94 -8.75
C ARG A 212 -28.07 9.86 -7.23
N GLU A 213 -29.17 9.77 -6.47
CA GLU A 213 -29.16 9.67 -5.01
C GLU A 213 -28.71 8.30 -4.47
N ARG A 214 -28.56 7.29 -5.33
CA ARG A 214 -28.19 5.90 -4.98
C ARG A 214 -26.78 5.48 -5.44
N VAL A 215 -25.98 6.42 -5.94
CA VAL A 215 -24.56 6.17 -6.24
C VAL A 215 -23.73 6.49 -5.01
N HIS A 216 -23.34 5.45 -4.27
CA HIS A 216 -22.47 5.64 -3.13
C HIS A 216 -21.02 5.78 -3.61
N ILE A 217 -20.58 7.02 -3.76
CA ILE A 217 -19.17 7.34 -3.95
C ILE A 217 -18.50 7.19 -2.59
N SER A 218 -17.79 6.09 -2.38
CA SER A 218 -16.87 6.04 -1.25
C SER A 218 -15.67 6.94 -1.57
N GLU A 219 -15.70 8.15 -1.03
CA GLU A 219 -14.52 8.99 -0.95
C GLU A 219 -13.46 8.30 -0.08
N HIS A 220 -12.54 7.56 -0.71
CA HIS A 220 -11.32 7.16 -0.03
C HIS A 220 -10.40 8.37 0.06
N ARG A 221 -10.33 8.96 1.26
CA ARG A 221 -9.17 9.75 1.70
C ARG A 221 -7.94 8.86 1.50
N GLY A 222 -7.03 9.27 0.61
CA GLY A 222 -6.02 8.41 -0.03
C GLY A 222 -5.23 7.47 0.89
N ILE A 223 -4.57 6.47 0.30
CA ILE A 223 -3.79 5.37 0.91
C ILE A 223 -2.94 5.83 2.12
N GLN A 224 -2.42 7.06 2.08
CA GLN A 224 -1.65 7.70 3.16
C GLN A 224 -2.43 7.83 4.49
N THR A 225 -3.74 8.10 4.43
CA THR A 225 -4.60 8.22 5.62
C THR A 225 -4.79 6.87 6.29
N HIS A 226 -4.93 5.80 5.50
CA HIS A 226 -4.98 4.42 6.00
C HIS A 226 -3.65 4.00 6.62
N ARG A 227 -2.52 4.47 6.07
CA ARG A 227 -1.19 4.19 6.64
C ARG A 227 -0.83 5.05 7.86
N GLY A 228 -1.61 6.08 8.17
CA GLY A 228 -1.53 6.80 9.45
C GLY A 228 -1.89 5.93 10.67
N SER A 229 -2.63 4.84 10.48
CA SER A 229 -2.87 3.82 11.52
C SER A 229 -1.58 3.13 11.98
N PHE A 230 -0.55 3.09 11.13
CA PHE A 230 0.77 2.57 11.47
C PHE A 230 1.49 3.43 12.51
N LEU A 231 1.02 4.64 12.81
CA LEU A 231 1.55 5.47 13.90
C LEU A 231 0.87 5.18 15.24
N GLY A 232 0.00 4.16 15.33
CA GLY A 232 -0.58 3.65 16.58
C GLY A 232 -1.50 4.65 17.30
N SER A 233 -1.92 5.72 16.63
CA SER A 233 -2.73 6.73 17.27
C SER A 233 -4.20 6.30 17.26
N ARG A 234 -4.71 5.97 18.45
CA ARG A 234 -6.13 5.62 18.69
C ARG A 234 -7.13 6.63 18.12
N TRP A 235 -6.70 7.89 17.90
CA TRP A 235 -7.54 8.93 17.32
C TRP A 235 -7.65 8.82 15.79
N VAL A 236 -6.58 8.42 15.10
CA VAL A 236 -6.60 8.11 13.65
C VAL A 236 -7.44 6.85 13.40
N ASP A 237 -7.33 5.82 14.23
CA ASP A 237 -8.18 4.62 14.11
C ASP A 237 -9.68 4.91 14.31
N ARG A 238 -10.04 5.85 15.19
CA ARG A 238 -11.43 6.28 15.40
C ARG A 238 -11.97 7.07 14.21
N LEU A 239 -11.14 7.93 13.61
CA LEU A 239 -11.47 8.68 12.41
C LEU A 239 -11.55 7.79 11.15
N LEU A 240 -10.75 6.72 11.09
CA LEU A 240 -10.76 5.72 10.02
C LEU A 240 -11.94 4.74 10.15
N ARG A 241 -12.29 4.31 11.36
CA ARG A 241 -13.44 3.42 11.62
C ARG A 241 -14.78 4.03 11.27
N ASN A 242 -14.93 5.35 11.36
CA ASN A 242 -16.18 6.02 10.99
C ASN A 242 -16.50 5.96 9.47
N GLY A 243 -15.56 5.52 8.62
CA GLY A 243 -15.81 5.24 7.20
C GLY A 243 -16.02 3.76 6.85
N LEU A 244 -15.96 2.87 7.85
CA LEU A 244 -16.08 1.41 7.71
C LEU A 244 -17.33 0.87 8.43
N ASN A 245 -18.27 1.72 8.83
CA ASN A 245 -19.61 1.25 9.16
C ASN A 245 -20.21 0.77 7.84
N GLY A 246 -20.25 -0.55 7.67
CA GLY A 246 -20.97 -1.19 6.58
C GLY A 246 -22.44 -0.82 6.71
N GLU A 247 -22.86 0.18 5.95
CA GLU A 247 -24.27 0.31 5.56
C GLU A 247 -24.65 -0.99 4.86
N GLU A 248 -25.78 -1.59 5.27
CA GLU A 248 -26.31 -2.76 4.58
C GLU A 248 -26.48 -2.45 3.09
N PRO A 249 -26.21 -3.41 2.20
CA PRO A 249 -26.32 -3.19 0.76
C PRO A 249 -27.78 -2.89 0.40
N GLU A 250 -28.11 -1.61 0.26
CA GLU A 250 -29.41 -1.18 -0.24
C GLU A 250 -29.62 -1.73 -1.66
N GLU A 251 -30.83 -2.27 -1.88
CA GLU A 251 -31.27 -2.77 -3.18
C GLU A 251 -31.18 -1.65 -4.22
N ASN A 252 -30.55 -1.93 -5.37
CA ASN A 252 -30.35 -0.96 -6.47
C ASN A 252 -29.33 0.17 -6.18
N ARG A 253 -28.20 -0.18 -5.55
CA ARG A 253 -27.06 0.72 -5.28
C ARG A 253 -25.84 0.37 -6.13
N MET A 254 -25.13 1.38 -6.63
CA MET A 254 -23.81 1.20 -7.25
C MET A 254 -22.70 1.65 -6.28
N THR A 255 -21.63 0.87 -6.19
CA THR A 255 -20.44 1.23 -5.41
C THR A 255 -19.19 1.23 -6.29
N VAL A 256 -18.51 2.37 -6.35
CA VAL A 256 -17.23 2.50 -7.08
C VAL A 256 -16.07 2.52 -6.09
N ARG A 257 -15.09 1.65 -6.30
CA ARG A 257 -13.86 1.54 -5.50
C ARG A 257 -12.64 1.61 -6.42
N ALA A 258 -11.97 2.75 -6.44
CA ALA A 258 -10.72 2.94 -7.19
C ALA A 258 -9.52 2.99 -6.25
N MET A 259 -8.47 2.21 -6.56
CA MET A 259 -7.20 2.22 -5.85
C MET A 259 -6.04 2.05 -6.83
N GLY A 260 -5.18 3.06 -6.92
CA GLY A 260 -4.07 3.06 -7.88
C GLY A 260 -4.58 2.98 -9.32
N PRO A 261 -4.02 2.11 -10.18
CA PRO A 261 -4.42 1.97 -11.58
C PRO A 261 -5.69 1.12 -11.79
N VAL A 262 -6.27 0.53 -10.74
CA VAL A 262 -7.42 -0.38 -10.84
C VAL A 262 -8.64 0.19 -10.12
N GLY A 263 -9.79 0.11 -10.79
CA GLY A 263 -11.10 0.43 -10.22
C GLY A 263 -12.04 -0.76 -10.31
N HIS A 264 -12.90 -0.92 -9.30
CA HIS A 264 -13.98 -1.87 -9.27
C HIS A 264 -15.30 -1.13 -9.21
N VAL A 265 -16.24 -1.52 -10.07
CA VAL A 265 -17.62 -1.04 -10.07
C VAL A 265 -18.50 -2.20 -9.66
N TYR A 266 -19.10 -2.10 -8.48
CA TYR A 266 -20.01 -3.11 -7.95
C TYR A 266 -21.43 -2.65 -8.23
N LEU A 267 -22.13 -3.42 -9.06
CA LEU A 267 -23.53 -3.21 -9.42
C LEU A 267 -24.39 -4.11 -8.53
N ASN A 268 -25.20 -3.54 -7.63
CA ASN A 268 -26.11 -4.32 -6.77
C ASN A 268 -27.42 -4.67 -7.52
N ARG A 269 -27.29 -5.04 -8.80
CA ARG A 269 -28.34 -5.49 -9.72
C ARG A 269 -27.68 -6.29 -10.84
N GLU A 270 -28.32 -7.36 -11.27
CA GLU A 270 -27.88 -8.14 -12.44
C GLU A 270 -28.22 -7.41 -13.75
N PHE A 271 -27.27 -7.43 -14.67
CA PHE A 271 -27.40 -6.88 -16.03
C PHE A 271 -27.11 -7.98 -17.04
N ASP A 272 -27.74 -7.88 -18.21
CA ASP A 272 -27.40 -8.78 -19.30
C ASP A 272 -26.02 -8.41 -19.89
N GLU A 273 -25.47 -9.30 -20.71
CA GLU A 273 -24.14 -9.12 -21.29
C GLU A 273 -24.08 -7.92 -22.25
N SER A 274 -25.19 -7.63 -22.94
CA SER A 274 -25.30 -6.48 -23.84
C SER A 274 -25.27 -5.14 -23.10
N ASP A 275 -25.93 -5.05 -21.95
CA ASP A 275 -25.93 -3.89 -21.08
C ASP A 275 -24.52 -3.66 -20.51
N LEU A 276 -23.87 -4.71 -20.01
CA LEU A 276 -22.49 -4.64 -19.51
C LEU A 276 -21.50 -4.20 -20.59
N GLU A 277 -21.67 -4.71 -21.82
CA GLU A 277 -20.85 -4.30 -22.96
C GLU A 277 -21.09 -2.83 -23.33
N ASN A 278 -22.34 -2.37 -23.32
CA ASN A 278 -22.66 -0.95 -23.53
C ASN A 278 -22.02 -0.05 -22.46
N PHE A 279 -22.13 -0.41 -21.16
CA PHE A 279 -21.47 0.36 -20.10
C PHE A 279 -19.95 0.37 -20.26
N ALA A 280 -19.35 -0.77 -20.62
CA ALA A 280 -17.91 -0.87 -20.84
C ALA A 280 -17.45 0.03 -21.99
N ILE A 281 -18.19 0.04 -23.12
CA ILE A 281 -17.92 0.92 -24.25
C ILE A 281 -17.99 2.39 -23.83
N ARG A 282 -19.05 2.78 -23.10
CA ARG A 282 -19.22 4.16 -22.62
C ARG A 282 -18.12 4.58 -21.66
N LEU A 283 -17.73 3.72 -20.71
CA LEU A 283 -16.62 4.00 -19.80
C LEU A 283 -15.29 4.20 -20.53
N VAL A 284 -15.04 3.44 -21.60
CA VAL A 284 -13.82 3.62 -22.37
C VAL A 284 -13.86 4.88 -23.23
N GLN A 285 -14.99 5.17 -23.87
CA GLN A 285 -15.14 6.29 -24.81
C GLN A 285 -15.40 7.64 -24.13
N GLU A 286 -16.25 7.68 -23.11
CA GLU A 286 -16.69 8.91 -22.42
C GLU A 286 -15.81 9.23 -21.22
N VAL A 287 -15.35 8.21 -20.48
CA VAL A 287 -14.63 8.37 -19.20
C VAL A 287 -13.11 8.24 -19.37
N SER A 288 -12.62 7.91 -20.57
CA SER A 288 -11.19 7.72 -20.87
C SER A 288 -10.54 6.64 -19.99
N VAL A 289 -11.29 5.61 -19.61
CA VAL A 289 -10.73 4.41 -18.97
C VAL A 289 -10.07 3.56 -20.06
N PRO A 290 -8.79 3.17 -19.93
CA PRO A 290 -8.10 2.44 -21.00
C PRO A 290 -8.71 1.07 -21.32
N THR A 291 -9.20 0.37 -20.30
CA THR A 291 -9.79 -0.97 -20.46
C THR A 291 -10.79 -1.24 -19.34
N VAL A 292 -11.93 -1.83 -19.71
CA VAL A 292 -12.94 -2.31 -18.77
C VAL A 292 -13.07 -3.82 -18.89
N TYR A 293 -13.15 -4.51 -17.76
CA TYR A 293 -13.33 -5.96 -17.71
C TYR A 293 -14.67 -6.29 -17.05
N PHE A 294 -15.37 -7.26 -17.63
CA PHE A 294 -16.55 -7.86 -16.99
C PHE A 294 -16.64 -9.35 -17.30
N LYS A 295 -17.34 -10.08 -16.44
CA LYS A 295 -17.53 -11.53 -16.56
C LYS A 295 -18.68 -11.82 -17.50
N THR A 296 -18.49 -12.74 -18.43
CA THR A 296 -19.52 -13.23 -19.35
C THR A 296 -20.27 -14.43 -18.77
N GLY A 297 -21.45 -14.74 -19.32
CA GLY A 297 -22.32 -15.81 -18.80
C GLY A 297 -21.69 -17.22 -18.82
N ASP A 298 -20.72 -17.44 -19.72
CA ASP A 298 -19.95 -18.69 -19.86
C ASP A 298 -18.75 -18.77 -18.90
N GLY A 299 -18.58 -17.78 -18.01
CA GLY A 299 -17.50 -17.74 -17.02
C GLY A 299 -16.19 -17.16 -17.53
N LYS A 300 -16.13 -16.71 -18.79
CA LYS A 300 -14.98 -16.00 -19.35
C LYS A 300 -14.99 -14.51 -18.94
N VAL A 301 -13.97 -13.78 -19.38
CA VAL A 301 -13.84 -12.34 -19.14
C VAL A 301 -13.80 -11.62 -20.47
N ARG A 302 -14.66 -10.62 -20.65
CA ARG A 302 -14.58 -9.69 -21.77
C ARG A 302 -13.78 -8.46 -21.35
N ALA A 303 -12.74 -8.14 -22.11
CA ALA A 303 -11.93 -6.93 -21.98
C ALA A 303 -12.30 -5.97 -23.12
N VAL A 304 -12.80 -4.79 -22.78
CA VAL A 304 -13.22 -3.76 -23.75
C VAL A 304 -12.21 -2.61 -23.70
N THR A 305 -11.66 -2.25 -24.86
CA THR A 305 -10.77 -1.10 -25.05
C THR A 305 -11.41 -0.09 -26.01
N SER A 306 -10.73 1.02 -26.29
CA SER A 306 -11.23 2.05 -27.21
C SER A 306 -11.25 1.58 -28.66
N GLU A 307 -10.50 0.52 -28.96
CA GLU A 307 -10.32 -0.01 -30.30
C GLU A 307 -11.13 -1.28 -30.55
N SER A 308 -11.25 -2.15 -29.55
CA SER A 308 -11.90 -3.45 -29.72
C SER A 308 -12.35 -4.09 -28.41
N SER A 309 -13.09 -5.20 -28.52
CA SER A 309 -13.41 -6.10 -27.42
C SER A 309 -12.74 -7.46 -27.61
N TYR A 310 -12.25 -8.03 -26.51
CA TYR A 310 -11.48 -9.26 -26.49
C TYR A 310 -12.07 -10.23 -25.47
N LEU A 311 -12.22 -11.49 -25.83
CA LEU A 311 -12.65 -12.57 -24.93
C LEU A 311 -11.41 -13.30 -24.39
N LEU A 312 -11.21 -13.24 -23.08
CA LEU A 312 -10.08 -13.84 -22.38
C LEU A 312 -10.48 -15.19 -21.75
N PRO A 313 -9.59 -16.21 -21.79
CA PRO A 313 -8.21 -16.16 -22.26
C PRO A 313 -8.01 -16.34 -23.77
N ASP A 314 -9.06 -16.68 -24.53
CA ASP A 314 -8.97 -17.09 -25.94
C ASP A 314 -8.24 -16.10 -26.87
N GLN A 315 -8.33 -14.80 -26.58
CA GLN A 315 -7.76 -13.72 -27.40
C GLN A 315 -6.65 -12.94 -26.69
N ILE A 316 -6.00 -13.54 -25.68
CA ILE A 316 -5.00 -12.85 -24.85
C ILE A 316 -3.79 -12.33 -25.65
N GLU A 317 -3.33 -13.05 -26.67
CA GLU A 317 -2.25 -12.62 -27.58
C GLU A 317 -2.60 -11.32 -28.31
N ARG A 318 -3.84 -11.21 -28.78
CA ARG A 318 -4.31 -10.01 -29.48
C ARG A 318 -4.50 -8.84 -28.53
N PHE A 319 -4.88 -9.13 -27.28
CA PHE A 319 -5.09 -8.13 -26.25
C PHE A 319 -3.78 -7.54 -25.71
N LEU A 320 -2.80 -8.39 -25.36
CA LEU A 320 -1.53 -7.95 -24.80
C LEU A 320 -0.50 -7.52 -25.86
N GLY A 321 -0.68 -7.96 -27.11
CA GLY A 321 0.23 -7.69 -28.20
C GLY A 321 1.43 -8.66 -28.25
N PRO A 322 2.24 -8.57 -29.32
CA PRO A 322 3.32 -9.52 -29.61
C PRO A 322 4.50 -9.47 -28.62
N ASP A 323 4.65 -8.37 -27.88
CA ASP A 323 5.75 -8.17 -26.92
C ASP A 323 5.39 -8.61 -25.48
N ALA A 324 4.24 -9.24 -25.30
CA ALA A 324 3.74 -9.63 -23.99
C ALA A 324 4.53 -10.81 -23.40
N CYS A 325 5.33 -10.54 -22.36
CA CYS A 325 6.19 -11.53 -21.70
C CYS A 325 5.48 -12.67 -20.94
N PHE A 326 4.14 -12.78 -21.00
CA PHE A 326 3.34 -13.67 -20.14
C PHE A 326 2.33 -14.56 -20.89
N VAL A 327 2.43 -14.66 -22.21
CA VAL A 327 1.50 -15.50 -23.01
C VAL A 327 1.80 -17.00 -22.83
N ASP A 328 3.04 -17.35 -22.50
CA ASP A 328 3.47 -18.73 -22.24
C ASP A 328 3.85 -18.92 -20.77
N SER A 329 2.87 -19.25 -19.90
CA SER A 329 3.16 -19.88 -18.58
C SER A 329 2.19 -21.00 -18.26
#